data_AF-A0A5C7L6P4-F1
#
_entry.id   AF-A0A5C7L6P4-F1
#
_cell.length_a   1.000
_cell.length_b   1.000
_cell.length_c   1.000
_cell.angle_alpha   90.00
_cell.angle_beta   90.00
_cell.angle_gamma   90.00
#
_symmetry.space_group_name_H-M   'P 1'
#
loop_
_entity.id
_entity.type
_entity.pdbx_description
1 polymer ?
#
loop_
_entity_poly.entity_id
_entity_poly.type
_entity_poly.pdbx_seq_one_letter_code
_entity_poly.pdbx_strand_id
1 'polypeptide(L)'
;AQTHPFPLLFATISGAHLYGFPSADSDYDLRGIHVLPLSHVLKMSVAQETVERTSVENGLEMDIVSHDVKKFFGLLLKNNGYVLEQLVSPLIVRTSPEHEELLSLVPNIVTKFHGHHYLGFAESQWRLFMRENPPRIKPLLYIYRVLLTGIHLMKTGQVQANLSELARLYPLPFIDEMISLKREGNEKGYFTELNLSLHEMEYLKLRKQLESSMAQSTLPEKPTAHDALDDLLVRIRMKYS
;
A
#
# COMPACT_ATOMS: atom_id res chain seq x y z
N ALA A 1 -0.13 8.10 17.92
CA ALA A 1 -1.61 8.18 17.81
C ALA A 1 -2.25 9.22 18.74
N GLN A 2 -1.78 9.39 19.98
CA GLN A 2 -2.32 10.40 20.92
C GLN A 2 -2.01 11.87 20.53
N THR A 3 -1.07 12.09 19.62
CA THR A 3 -0.59 13.41 19.17
C THR A 3 -1.13 13.85 17.81
N HIS A 4 -2.04 13.08 17.19
CA HIS A 4 -2.61 13.43 15.89
C HIS A 4 -3.63 14.57 16.05
N PRO A 5 -3.63 15.61 15.19
CA PRO A 5 -4.46 16.81 15.37
C PRO A 5 -5.97 16.58 15.20
N PHE A 6 -6.35 15.44 14.62
CA PHE A 6 -7.73 15.07 14.33
C PHE A 6 -8.06 13.66 14.82
N PRO A 7 -9.34 13.36 15.12
CA PRO A 7 -9.77 12.01 15.42
C PRO A 7 -9.39 11.05 14.29
N LEU A 8 -8.77 9.92 14.65
CA LEU A 8 -8.44 8.85 13.71
C LEU A 8 -9.52 7.77 13.74
N LEU A 9 -9.98 7.34 12.57
CA LEU A 9 -10.82 6.14 12.43
C LEU A 9 -9.94 4.89 12.54
N PHE A 10 -8.82 4.88 11.82
CA PHE A 10 -7.81 3.84 11.97
C PHE A 10 -6.40 4.37 11.67
N ALA A 11 -5.41 3.62 12.15
CA ALA A 11 -4.02 3.76 11.77
C ALA A 11 -3.36 2.36 11.71
N THR A 12 -2.54 2.14 10.70
CA THR A 12 -1.76 0.92 10.47
C THR A 12 -0.29 1.25 10.30
N ILE A 13 0.58 0.27 10.56
CA ILE A 13 1.93 0.25 10.03
C ILE A 13 1.87 -0.15 8.55
N SER A 14 2.67 0.52 7.71
CA SER A 14 2.86 0.26 6.28
C SER A 14 4.36 0.09 5.98
N GLY A 15 4.77 0.31 4.74
CA GLY A 15 6.19 0.32 4.38
C GLY A 15 6.85 -1.05 4.50
N ALA A 16 8.18 -1.04 4.70
CA ALA A 16 8.99 -2.25 4.74
C ALA A 16 8.48 -3.30 5.75
N HIS A 17 7.90 -2.84 6.88
CA HIS A 17 7.27 -3.66 7.90
C HIS A 17 6.06 -4.45 7.36
N LEU A 18 5.12 -3.77 6.70
CA LEU A 18 3.98 -4.42 6.04
C LEU A 18 4.43 -5.33 4.89
N TYR A 19 5.45 -4.90 4.15
CA TYR A 19 5.90 -5.58 2.94
C TYR A 19 6.83 -6.76 3.19
N GLY A 20 7.23 -7.01 4.45
CA GLY A 20 7.96 -8.22 4.84
C GLY A 20 9.48 -8.12 4.76
N PHE A 21 10.03 -6.93 4.53
CA PHE A 21 11.47 -6.71 4.43
C PHE A 21 11.98 -5.51 5.26
N PRO A 22 11.57 -5.33 6.53
CA PRO A 22 12.13 -4.28 7.37
C PRO A 22 13.60 -4.58 7.68
N SER A 23 14.45 -3.55 7.65
CA SER A 23 15.83 -3.54 8.14
C SER A 23 15.94 -2.74 9.44
N ALA A 24 17.08 -2.81 10.14
CA ALA A 24 17.26 -2.16 11.44
C ALA A 24 17.11 -0.62 11.41
N ASP A 25 17.31 -0.04 10.24
CA ASP A 25 17.18 1.38 9.89
C ASP A 25 15.86 1.72 9.20
N SER A 26 14.90 0.80 9.15
CA SER A 26 13.60 1.08 8.53
C SER A 26 12.72 1.95 9.41
N ASP A 27 12.23 3.05 8.83
CA ASP A 27 11.24 3.91 9.45
C ASP A 27 9.91 3.18 9.72
N TYR A 28 9.19 3.66 10.72
CA TYR A 28 7.80 3.24 10.96
C TYR A 28 6.85 4.14 10.15
N ASP A 29 6.47 3.64 8.99
CA ASP A 29 5.42 4.23 8.17
C ASP A 29 4.04 4.03 8.81
N LEU A 30 3.50 5.05 9.49
CA LEU A 30 2.11 5.05 9.94
C LEU A 30 1.20 5.64 8.89
N ARG A 31 0.13 4.92 8.56
CA ARG A 31 -0.86 5.30 7.56
C ARG A 31 -2.27 5.18 8.11
N GLY A 32 -3.20 6.03 7.72
CA GLY A 32 -4.58 5.91 8.23
C GLY A 32 -5.58 6.95 7.75
N ILE A 33 -6.75 6.91 8.37
CA ILE A 33 -7.85 7.85 8.11
C ILE A 33 -8.05 8.74 9.33
N HIS A 34 -8.16 10.05 9.08
CA HIS A 34 -8.66 11.02 10.05
C HIS A 34 -9.99 11.62 9.61
N VAL A 35 -10.69 12.25 10.55
CA VAL A 35 -11.92 12.99 10.28
C VAL A 35 -11.66 14.47 10.49
N LEU A 36 -11.68 15.26 9.41
CA LEU A 36 -11.68 16.71 9.54
C LEU A 36 -12.99 17.19 10.19
N PRO A 37 -12.94 18.22 11.04
CA PRO A 37 -14.16 18.82 11.60
C PRO A 37 -15.00 19.44 10.49
N LEU A 38 -16.32 19.45 10.67
CA LEU A 38 -17.26 19.91 9.65
C LEU A 38 -16.98 21.36 9.19
N SER A 39 -16.56 22.21 10.12
CA SER A 39 -16.16 23.59 9.86
C SER A 39 -14.99 23.75 8.87
N HIS A 40 -14.17 22.71 8.67
CA HIS A 40 -13.10 22.73 7.66
C HIS A 40 -13.63 22.31 6.29
N VAL A 41 -14.56 21.35 6.26
CA VAL A 41 -15.12 20.79 5.03
C VAL A 41 -16.14 21.73 4.38
N LEU A 42 -16.86 22.53 5.18
CA LEU A 42 -17.89 23.47 4.69
C LEU A 42 -17.34 24.83 4.22
N LYS A 43 -16.05 25.11 4.44
CA LYS A 43 -15.44 26.37 3.97
C LYS A 43 -15.37 26.40 2.44
N MET A 44 -15.43 27.60 1.87
CA MET A 44 -15.17 27.80 0.43
C MET A 44 -13.73 27.46 0.03
N SER A 45 -12.80 27.60 0.97
CA SER A 45 -11.40 27.21 0.75
C SER A 45 -11.27 25.69 0.69
N VAL A 46 -10.43 25.18 -0.21
CA VAL A 46 -10.07 23.76 -0.26
C VAL A 46 -9.43 23.37 1.08
N ALA A 47 -10.03 22.39 1.75
CA ALA A 47 -9.48 21.87 3.00
C ALA A 47 -8.18 21.10 2.74
N GLN A 48 -7.23 21.18 3.68
CA GLN A 48 -6.07 20.31 3.67
C GLN A 48 -6.49 18.91 4.13
N GLU A 49 -6.81 18.03 3.18
CA GLU A 49 -7.32 16.67 3.40
C GLU A 49 -6.21 15.65 3.75
N THR A 50 -4.98 16.09 3.98
CA THR A 50 -3.85 15.18 4.25
C THR A 50 -2.91 15.80 5.28
N VAL A 51 -2.62 15.00 6.31
CA VAL A 51 -1.63 15.30 7.33
C VAL A 51 -0.42 14.44 7.04
N GLU A 52 0.73 15.09 6.86
CA GLU A 52 2.04 14.46 6.70
C GLU A 52 2.94 15.00 7.82
N ARG A 53 3.56 14.11 8.59
CA ARG A 53 4.44 14.49 9.69
C ARG A 53 5.50 13.43 9.90
N THR A 54 6.75 13.86 9.88
CA THR A 54 7.90 13.05 10.31
C THR A 54 8.31 13.45 11.73
N SER A 55 8.60 12.48 12.58
CA SER A 55 9.08 12.71 13.95
C SER A 55 9.97 11.57 14.44
N VAL A 56 10.85 11.87 15.39
CA VAL A 56 11.62 10.85 16.12
C VAL A 56 11.00 10.68 17.50
N GLU A 57 10.43 9.50 17.78
CA GLU A 57 9.86 9.15 19.09
C GLU A 57 10.67 8.00 19.70
N ASN A 58 11.22 8.19 20.90
CA ASN A 58 12.07 7.19 21.58
C ASN A 58 13.23 6.64 20.72
N GLY A 59 13.79 7.49 19.84
CA GLY A 59 14.87 7.11 18.93
C GLY A 59 14.41 6.36 17.68
N LEU A 60 13.11 6.20 17.46
CA LEU A 60 12.54 5.60 16.24
C LEU A 60 12.02 6.70 15.31
N GLU A 61 12.41 6.63 14.04
CA GLU A 61 11.86 7.49 12.98
C GLU A 61 10.45 7.04 12.61
N MET A 62 9.50 7.97 12.69
CA MET A 62 8.10 7.75 12.39
C MET A 62 7.66 8.70 11.30
N ASP A 63 7.15 8.15 10.21
CA ASP A 63 6.52 8.90 9.13
C ASP A 63 5.01 8.68 9.18
N ILE A 64 4.25 9.73 9.48
CA ILE A 64 2.80 9.67 9.62
C ILE A 64 2.17 10.33 8.40
N VAL A 65 1.38 9.57 7.65
CA VAL A 65 0.52 10.09 6.58
C VAL A 65 -0.90 9.64 6.81
N SER A 66 -1.83 10.57 6.97
CA SER A 66 -3.25 10.25 7.07
C SER A 66 -4.08 11.14 6.15
N HIS A 67 -5.17 10.58 5.64
CA HIS A 67 -6.11 11.30 4.79
C HIS A 67 -7.43 11.52 5.50
N ASP A 68 -8.10 12.62 5.19
CA ASP A 68 -9.48 12.80 5.56
C ASP A 68 -10.33 11.66 4.97
N VAL A 69 -11.33 11.20 5.72
CA VAL A 69 -12.21 10.08 5.35
C VAL A 69 -12.79 10.19 3.94
N LYS A 70 -13.21 11.39 3.50
CA LYS A 70 -13.77 11.59 2.15
C LYS A 70 -12.71 11.35 1.08
N LYS A 71 -11.51 11.91 1.28
CA LYS A 71 -10.38 11.72 0.36
C LYS A 71 -9.98 10.25 0.27
N PHE A 72 -9.89 9.56 1.41
CA PHE A 72 -9.53 8.15 1.45
C PHE A 72 -10.55 7.28 0.70
N PHE A 73 -11.85 7.50 0.92
CA PHE A 73 -12.92 6.78 0.19
C PHE A 73 -12.85 7.05 -1.32
N GLY A 74 -12.61 8.30 -1.70
CA GLY A 74 -12.40 8.68 -3.11
C GLY A 74 -11.19 8.00 -3.75
N LEU A 75 -10.11 7.76 -2.99
CA LEU A 75 -8.94 7.02 -3.47
C LEU A 75 -9.24 5.52 -3.64
N LEU A 76 -9.98 4.90 -2.70
CA LEU A 76 -10.44 3.51 -2.82
C LEU A 76 -11.26 3.30 -4.09
N LEU A 77 -12.22 4.19 -4.36
CA LEU A 77 -13.06 4.14 -5.57
C LEU A 77 -12.29 4.38 -6.88
N LYS A 78 -11.07 4.90 -6.81
CA LYS A 78 -10.17 5.12 -7.96
C LYS A 78 -9.13 4.01 -8.15
N ASN A 79 -9.41 2.82 -7.61
CA ASN A 79 -8.55 1.64 -7.71
C ASN A 79 -7.13 1.86 -7.17
N ASN A 80 -6.98 2.71 -6.15
CA ASN A 80 -5.68 3.01 -5.58
C ASN A 80 -5.25 1.88 -4.63
N GLY A 81 -4.37 1.00 -5.13
CA GLY A 81 -3.87 -0.16 -4.39
C GLY A 81 -3.11 0.20 -3.11
N TYR A 82 -2.50 1.39 -3.03
CA TYR A 82 -1.77 1.83 -1.85
C TYR A 82 -2.67 2.05 -0.64
N VAL A 83 -3.78 2.79 -0.79
CA VAL A 83 -4.74 2.97 0.31
C VAL A 83 -5.52 1.68 0.62
N LEU A 84 -5.72 0.83 -0.39
CA LEU A 84 -6.32 -0.49 -0.19
C LEU A 84 -5.43 -1.38 0.68
N GLU A 85 -4.12 -1.44 0.41
CA GLU A 85 -3.13 -2.17 1.23
C GLU A 85 -3.09 -1.67 2.67
N GLN A 86 -3.24 -0.36 2.89
CA GLN A 86 -3.32 0.23 4.23
C GLN A 86 -4.59 -0.18 4.96
N LEU A 87 -5.73 -0.13 4.28
CA LEU A 87 -7.03 -0.49 4.84
C LEU A 87 -7.02 -1.95 5.33
N VAL A 88 -6.52 -2.87 4.50
CA VAL A 88 -6.53 -4.32 4.79
C VAL A 88 -5.30 -4.82 5.52
N SER A 89 -4.42 -3.92 5.97
CA SER A 89 -3.17 -4.29 6.63
C SER A 89 -3.46 -5.01 7.95
N PRO A 90 -2.76 -6.12 8.25
CA PRO A 90 -2.88 -6.80 9.55
C PRO A 90 -2.17 -6.04 10.68
N LEU A 91 -1.32 -5.06 10.38
CA LEU A 91 -0.49 -4.35 11.35
C LEU A 91 -1.21 -3.12 11.94
N ILE A 92 -2.37 -3.36 12.56
CA ILE A 92 -3.26 -2.32 13.08
C ILE A 92 -2.68 -1.71 14.37
N VAL A 93 -2.53 -0.38 14.38
CA VAL A 93 -2.14 0.41 15.55
C VAL A 93 -3.36 0.99 16.26
N ARG A 94 -4.39 1.37 15.48
CA ARG A 94 -5.66 1.88 15.99
C ARG A 94 -6.77 1.45 15.03
N THR A 95 -7.92 1.07 15.59
CA THR A 95 -9.14 0.74 14.85
C THR A 95 -10.36 1.43 15.47
N SER A 96 -11.49 1.41 14.75
CA SER A 96 -12.80 1.86 15.21
C SER A 96 -13.90 0.98 14.58
N PRO A 97 -15.15 1.03 15.07
CA PRO A 97 -16.26 0.32 14.44
C PRO A 97 -16.47 0.72 12.96
N GLU A 98 -16.21 1.97 12.61
CA GLU A 98 -16.29 2.45 11.22
C GLU A 98 -15.18 1.88 10.33
N HIS A 99 -14.01 1.57 10.90
CA HIS A 99 -12.96 0.86 10.18
C HIS A 99 -13.35 -0.60 9.90
N GLU A 100 -13.95 -1.29 10.87
CA GLU A 100 -14.48 -2.64 10.68
C GLU A 100 -15.59 -2.70 9.64
N GLU A 101 -16.49 -1.72 9.66
CA GLU A 101 -17.52 -1.56 8.64
C GLU A 101 -16.90 -1.30 7.26
N LEU A 102 -15.91 -0.41 7.17
CA LEU A 102 -15.18 -0.14 5.93
C LEU A 102 -14.47 -1.39 5.37
N LEU A 103 -13.88 -2.22 6.25
CA LEU A 103 -13.28 -3.49 5.87
C LEU A 103 -14.31 -4.45 5.24
N SER A 104 -15.55 -4.46 5.75
CA SER A 104 -16.62 -5.29 5.19
C SER A 104 -17.02 -4.87 3.76
N LEU A 105 -16.75 -3.62 3.37
CA LEU A 105 -17.04 -3.09 2.03
C LEU A 105 -15.93 -3.39 1.01
N VAL A 106 -14.76 -3.89 1.43
CA VAL A 106 -13.62 -4.17 0.54
C VAL A 106 -13.99 -5.05 -0.67
N PRO A 107 -14.78 -6.14 -0.54
CA PRO A 107 -15.19 -6.94 -1.69
C PRO A 107 -15.97 -6.14 -2.76
N ASN A 108 -16.68 -5.09 -2.35
CA ASN A 108 -17.42 -4.19 -3.25
C ASN A 108 -16.56 -3.03 -3.79
N ILE A 109 -15.33 -2.85 -3.29
CA ILE A 109 -14.38 -1.83 -3.73
C ILE A 109 -13.40 -2.42 -4.77
N VAL A 110 -12.94 -3.64 -4.56
CA VAL A 110 -11.91 -4.27 -5.39
C VAL A 110 -12.41 -4.50 -6.82
N THR A 111 -11.57 -4.15 -7.79
CA THR A 111 -11.85 -4.33 -9.23
C THR A 111 -10.65 -4.95 -9.93
N LYS A 112 -10.88 -5.52 -11.11
CA LYS A 112 -9.77 -6.00 -11.96
C LYS A 112 -8.83 -4.87 -12.39
N PHE A 113 -9.27 -3.62 -12.37
CA PHE A 113 -8.46 -2.45 -12.74
C PHE A 113 -7.48 -2.00 -11.65
N HIS A 114 -7.53 -2.56 -10.45
CA HIS A 114 -6.45 -2.42 -9.47
C HIS A 114 -5.12 -2.93 -10.01
N GLY A 115 -5.13 -3.91 -10.94
CA GLY A 115 -3.90 -4.37 -11.59
C GLY A 115 -3.14 -3.25 -12.32
N HIS A 116 -3.81 -2.21 -12.85
CA HIS A 116 -3.13 -1.07 -13.46
C HIS A 116 -2.31 -0.26 -12.46
N HIS A 117 -2.80 -0.10 -11.22
CA HIS A 117 -2.04 0.57 -10.16
C HIS A 117 -0.72 -0.16 -9.89
N TYR A 118 -0.78 -1.49 -9.76
CA TYR A 118 0.41 -2.30 -9.51
C TYR A 118 1.38 -2.31 -10.68
N LEU A 119 0.89 -2.36 -11.93
CA LEU A 119 1.73 -2.25 -13.13
C LEU A 119 2.45 -0.90 -13.21
N GLY A 120 1.73 0.20 -12.95
CA GLY A 120 2.29 1.55 -12.97
C GLY A 120 3.31 1.78 -11.86
N PHE A 121 3.06 1.24 -10.66
CA PHE A 121 4.03 1.29 -9.56
C PHE A 121 5.28 0.48 -9.89
N ALA A 122 5.12 -0.75 -10.40
CA ALA A 122 6.23 -1.61 -10.79
C ALA A 122 7.11 -0.93 -11.86
N GLU A 123 6.49 -0.28 -12.84
CA GLU A 123 7.20 0.48 -13.87
C GLU A 123 8.01 1.65 -13.29
N SER A 124 7.42 2.39 -12.35
CA SER A 124 8.09 3.52 -11.70
C SER A 124 9.31 3.06 -10.91
N GLN A 125 9.19 1.94 -10.17
CA GLN A 125 10.30 1.34 -9.45
C GLN A 125 11.36 0.75 -10.38
N TRP A 126 10.97 0.15 -11.51
CA TRP A 126 11.90 -0.35 -12.51
C TRP A 126 12.72 0.79 -13.13
N ARG A 127 12.07 1.91 -13.47
CA ARG A 127 12.77 3.11 -13.95
C ARG A 127 13.74 3.68 -12.91
N LEU A 128 13.37 3.66 -11.63
CA LEU A 128 14.25 4.08 -10.54
C LEU A 128 15.47 3.15 -10.44
N PHE A 129 15.23 1.84 -10.38
CA PHE A 129 16.26 0.81 -10.34
C PHE A 129 17.31 0.97 -11.47
N MET A 130 16.85 1.16 -12.71
CA MET A 130 17.72 1.31 -13.88
C MET A 130 18.52 2.63 -13.90
N ARG A 131 18.09 3.65 -13.15
CA ARG A 131 18.80 4.94 -13.04
C ARG A 131 19.87 4.94 -11.94
N GLU A 132 19.80 4.00 -11.01
CA GLU A 132 20.73 3.92 -9.90
C GLU A 132 22.04 3.27 -10.34
N ASN A 133 23.16 3.89 -9.97
CA ASN A 133 24.50 3.38 -10.23
C ASN A 133 25.38 3.52 -8.97
N PRO A 134 25.70 2.41 -8.27
CA PRO A 134 25.27 1.04 -8.57
C PRO A 134 23.79 0.80 -8.22
N PRO A 135 23.12 -0.19 -8.85
CA PRO A 135 21.72 -0.49 -8.58
C PRO A 135 21.50 -1.04 -7.16
N ARG A 136 20.46 -0.57 -6.47
CA ARG A 136 20.11 -1.04 -5.12
C ARG A 136 19.05 -2.14 -5.16
N ILE A 137 19.07 -3.03 -4.16
CA ILE A 137 18.10 -4.11 -3.98
C ILE A 137 16.69 -3.61 -3.65
N LYS A 138 16.57 -2.49 -2.92
CA LYS A 138 15.28 -1.99 -2.41
C LYS A 138 14.24 -1.80 -3.53
N PRO A 139 14.51 -1.06 -4.63
CA PRO A 139 13.60 -0.99 -5.76
C PRO A 139 13.14 -2.35 -6.32
N LEU A 140 14.04 -3.35 -6.45
CA LEU A 140 13.67 -4.67 -6.94
C LEU A 140 12.70 -5.39 -5.99
N LEU A 141 12.94 -5.34 -4.68
CA LEU A 141 12.01 -5.91 -3.69
C LEU A 141 10.61 -5.30 -3.83
N TYR A 142 10.53 -3.98 -4.01
CA TYR A 142 9.25 -3.30 -4.27
C TYR A 142 8.59 -3.78 -5.56
N ILE A 143 9.34 -3.94 -6.65
CA ILE A 143 8.84 -4.43 -7.94
C ILE A 143 8.22 -5.81 -7.81
N TYR A 144 8.95 -6.77 -7.22
CA TYR A 144 8.44 -8.12 -7.01
C TYR A 144 7.21 -8.12 -6.11
N ARG A 145 7.25 -7.35 -5.03
CA ARG A 145 6.12 -7.18 -4.12
C ARG A 145 4.88 -6.69 -4.84
N VAL A 146 4.91 -5.56 -5.55
CA VAL A 146 3.71 -5.05 -6.25
C VAL A 146 3.20 -5.99 -7.33
N LEU A 147 4.08 -6.60 -8.12
CA LEU A 147 3.65 -7.49 -9.21
C LEU A 147 2.97 -8.73 -8.63
N LEU A 148 3.55 -9.34 -7.60
CA LEU A 148 2.97 -10.50 -6.93
C LEU A 148 1.68 -10.14 -6.16
N THR A 149 1.62 -8.98 -5.49
CA THR A 149 0.37 -8.48 -4.86
C THR A 149 -0.73 -8.33 -5.90
N GLY A 150 -0.43 -7.70 -7.05
CA GLY A 150 -1.39 -7.55 -8.14
C GLY A 150 -1.85 -8.90 -8.68
N ILE A 151 -0.93 -9.83 -8.93
CA ILE A 151 -1.27 -11.18 -9.43
C ILE A 151 -2.16 -11.90 -8.43
N HIS A 152 -1.83 -11.85 -7.14
CA HIS A 152 -2.63 -12.45 -6.08
C HIS A 152 -4.04 -11.86 -6.06
N LEU A 153 -4.16 -10.53 -6.03
CA LEU A 153 -5.44 -9.83 -6.02
C LEU A 153 -6.31 -10.22 -7.22
N MET A 154 -5.74 -10.25 -8.43
CA MET A 154 -6.49 -10.60 -9.63
C MET A 154 -7.01 -12.05 -9.61
N LYS A 155 -6.28 -12.96 -8.96
CA LYS A 155 -6.64 -14.38 -8.88
C LYS A 155 -7.62 -14.69 -7.75
N THR A 156 -7.54 -13.99 -6.62
CA THR A 156 -8.24 -14.37 -5.38
C THR A 156 -9.26 -13.35 -4.91
N GLY A 157 -9.19 -12.11 -5.39
CA GLY A 157 -9.93 -10.98 -4.83
C GLY A 157 -9.43 -10.52 -3.45
N GLN A 158 -8.33 -11.10 -2.95
CA GLN A 158 -7.75 -10.77 -1.66
C GLN A 158 -6.42 -10.03 -1.84
N VAL A 159 -6.10 -9.12 -0.93
CA VAL A 159 -4.83 -8.40 -0.93
C VAL A 159 -3.84 -9.14 -0.04
N GLN A 160 -2.62 -9.33 -0.57
CA GLN A 160 -1.46 -9.75 0.21
C GLN A 160 -0.29 -8.83 -0.15
N ALA A 161 0.20 -8.07 0.81
CA ALA A 161 1.26 -7.07 0.61
C ALA A 161 2.64 -7.57 1.06
N ASN A 162 2.70 -8.63 1.87
CA ASN A 162 3.94 -9.16 2.40
C ASN A 162 4.65 -10.05 1.36
N LEU A 163 5.85 -9.65 0.97
CA LEU A 163 6.63 -10.33 -0.07
C LEU A 163 7.05 -11.74 0.33
N SER A 164 7.34 -12.00 1.60
CA SER A 164 7.68 -13.35 2.07
C SER A 164 6.49 -14.30 1.96
N GLU A 165 5.29 -13.84 2.31
CA GLU A 165 4.06 -14.63 2.13
C GLU A 165 3.73 -14.82 0.64
N LEU A 166 3.92 -13.79 -0.19
CA LEU A 166 3.75 -13.90 -1.64
C LEU A 166 4.74 -14.88 -2.27
N ALA A 167 5.99 -14.90 -1.82
CA ALA A 167 7.02 -15.82 -2.33
C ALA A 167 6.70 -17.29 -2.01
N ARG A 168 5.97 -17.58 -0.93
CA ARG A 168 5.46 -18.93 -0.65
C ARG A 168 4.38 -19.36 -1.65
N LEU A 169 3.53 -18.43 -2.07
CA LEU A 169 2.42 -18.68 -3.02
C LEU A 169 2.89 -18.65 -4.48
N TYR A 170 3.89 -17.84 -4.79
CA TYR A 170 4.46 -17.62 -6.11
C TYR A 170 5.99 -17.67 -6.03
N PRO A 171 6.57 -18.88 -5.98
CA PRO A 171 8.00 -19.05 -5.71
C PRO A 171 8.91 -18.35 -6.72
N LEU A 172 9.82 -17.54 -6.19
CA LEU A 172 10.95 -16.93 -6.89
C LEU A 172 12.20 -17.22 -6.04
N PRO A 173 13.15 -18.02 -6.54
CA PRO A 173 14.19 -18.64 -5.70
C PRO A 173 15.16 -17.65 -5.04
N PHE A 174 15.25 -16.42 -5.56
CA PHE A 174 16.17 -15.39 -5.09
C PHE A 174 15.56 -14.43 -4.05
N ILE A 175 14.25 -14.49 -3.76
CA ILE A 175 13.59 -13.49 -2.91
C ILE A 175 14.08 -13.55 -1.47
N ASP A 176 14.22 -14.74 -0.89
CA ASP A 176 14.66 -14.89 0.50
C ASP A 176 16.08 -14.40 0.71
N GLU A 177 16.97 -14.65 -0.24
CA GLU A 177 18.33 -14.10 -0.27
C GLU A 177 18.31 -12.57 -0.37
N MET A 178 17.52 -11.99 -1.29
CA MET A 178 17.41 -10.54 -1.44
C MET A 178 16.86 -9.85 -0.18
N ILE A 179 15.88 -10.46 0.50
CA ILE A 179 15.35 -9.95 1.77
C ILE A 179 16.43 -10.02 2.85
N SER A 180 17.17 -11.12 2.93
CA SER A 180 18.27 -11.29 3.89
C SER A 180 19.36 -10.24 3.67
N LEU A 181 19.78 -10.02 2.42
CA LEU A 181 20.73 -8.98 2.04
C LEU A 181 20.25 -7.56 2.41
N LYS A 182 18.94 -7.26 2.24
CA LYS A 182 18.40 -5.97 2.68
C LYS A 182 18.44 -5.82 4.20
N ARG A 183 18.21 -6.90 4.95
CA ARG A 183 18.17 -6.91 6.43
C ARG A 183 19.56 -6.79 7.06
N GLU A 184 20.56 -7.47 6.50
CA GLU A 184 21.92 -7.57 7.05
C GLU A 184 22.75 -6.29 6.92
N GLY A 185 22.28 -5.30 6.17
CA GLY A 185 22.88 -3.97 6.17
C GLY A 185 23.82 -3.73 4.99
N ASN A 186 23.21 -3.32 3.90
CA ASN A 186 23.50 -2.02 3.33
C ASN A 186 22.19 -1.55 2.69
N GLU A 187 21.65 -0.38 3.04
CA GLU A 187 20.64 0.28 2.18
C GLU A 187 21.15 0.51 0.75
N LYS A 188 22.49 0.47 0.64
CA LYS A 188 23.30 0.38 -0.56
C LYS A 188 23.63 -1.07 -0.91
N GLY A 189 22.73 -2.03 -0.65
CA GLY A 189 22.93 -3.45 -0.89
C GLY A 189 23.19 -3.64 -2.37
N TYR A 190 24.45 -3.52 -2.74
CA TYR A 190 24.93 -3.69 -4.08
C TYR A 190 25.20 -5.17 -4.17
N PHE A 191 24.46 -5.82 -5.05
CA PHE A 191 24.96 -7.06 -5.59
C PHE A 191 26.29 -6.73 -6.29
N THR A 192 27.41 -7.20 -5.76
CA THR A 192 28.68 -7.20 -6.50
C THR A 192 28.55 -8.01 -7.80
N GLU A 193 27.54 -8.89 -7.89
CA GLU A 193 27.21 -9.72 -9.06
C GLU A 193 25.70 -9.74 -9.34
N LEU A 194 25.08 -8.56 -9.58
CA LEU A 194 23.65 -8.53 -9.89
C LEU A 194 23.46 -9.13 -11.28
N ASN A 195 22.74 -10.24 -11.38
CA ASN A 195 22.35 -10.73 -12.70
C ASN A 195 21.20 -9.88 -13.24
N LEU A 196 21.53 -8.71 -13.80
CA LEU A 196 20.55 -7.79 -14.39
C LEU A 196 19.66 -8.47 -15.43
N SER A 197 20.23 -9.37 -16.24
CA SER A 197 19.47 -10.10 -17.27
C SER A 197 18.41 -11.02 -16.68
N LEU A 198 18.70 -11.66 -15.53
CA LEU A 198 17.72 -12.46 -14.79
C LEU A 198 16.57 -11.59 -14.29
N HIS A 199 16.89 -10.46 -13.64
CA HIS A 199 15.86 -9.59 -13.05
C HIS A 199 14.99 -8.91 -14.12
N GLU A 200 15.57 -8.54 -15.26
CA GLU A 200 14.82 -8.01 -16.40
C GLU A 200 13.86 -9.06 -16.99
N MET A 201 14.34 -10.30 -17.18
CA MET A 201 13.50 -11.39 -17.65
C MET A 201 12.33 -11.66 -16.70
N GLU A 202 12.58 -11.76 -15.40
CA GLU A 202 11.53 -12.03 -14.40
C GLU A 202 10.57 -10.84 -14.25
N TYR A 203 11.06 -9.61 -14.31
CA TYR A 203 10.21 -8.41 -14.33
C TYR A 203 9.23 -8.44 -15.52
N LEU A 204 9.72 -8.69 -16.73
CA LEU A 204 8.88 -8.76 -17.93
C LEU A 204 7.89 -9.92 -17.86
N LYS A 205 8.31 -11.07 -17.34
CA LYS A 205 7.45 -12.25 -17.15
C LYS A 205 6.31 -11.96 -16.16
N LEU A 206 6.61 -11.41 -14.99
CA LEU A 206 5.61 -11.10 -13.98
C LEU A 206 4.65 -10.00 -14.42
N ARG A 207 5.11 -9.00 -15.19
CA ARG A 207 4.21 -8.02 -15.82
C ARG A 207 3.19 -8.66 -16.74
N LYS A 208 3.65 -9.51 -17.67
CA LYS A 208 2.75 -10.26 -18.57
C LYS A 208 1.80 -11.16 -17.79
N GLN A 209 2.27 -11.77 -16.70
CA GLN A 209 1.43 -12.58 -15.84
C GLN A 209 0.35 -11.75 -15.13
N LEU A 210 0.67 -10.55 -14.65
CA LEU A 210 -0.31 -9.63 -14.06
C LEU A 210 -1.33 -9.19 -15.11
N GLU A 211 -0.90 -8.79 -16.31
CA GLU A 211 -1.79 -8.45 -17.43
C GLU A 211 -2.74 -9.61 -17.78
N SER A 212 -2.20 -10.83 -17.89
CA SER A 212 -3.01 -12.04 -18.13
C SER A 212 -3.97 -12.32 -16.98
N SER A 213 -3.56 -12.12 -15.73
CA SER A 213 -4.42 -12.33 -14.56
C SER A 213 -5.56 -11.30 -14.52
N MET A 214 -5.30 -10.04 -14.91
CA MET A 214 -6.33 -9.02 -15.06
C MET A 214 -7.35 -9.40 -16.14
N ALA A 215 -6.88 -9.91 -17.29
CA ALA A 215 -7.74 -10.32 -18.39
C ALA A 215 -8.64 -11.52 -18.03
N GLN A 216 -8.17 -12.41 -17.16
CA GLN A 216 -8.88 -13.62 -16.72
C GLN A 216 -9.66 -13.43 -15.40
N SER A 217 -9.50 -12.30 -14.71
CA SER A 217 -10.11 -12.07 -13.41
C SER A 217 -11.63 -12.01 -13.49
N THR A 218 -12.29 -12.57 -12.48
CA THR A 218 -13.75 -12.48 -12.27
C THR A 218 -14.15 -11.22 -11.50
N LEU A 219 -13.17 -10.44 -11.02
CA LEU A 219 -13.43 -9.18 -10.33
C LEU A 219 -14.17 -8.19 -11.24
N PRO A 220 -15.06 -7.36 -10.68
CA PRO A 220 -15.81 -6.38 -11.47
C PRO A 220 -14.87 -5.33 -12.08
N GLU A 221 -15.35 -4.62 -13.09
CA GLU A 221 -14.62 -3.50 -13.72
C GLU A 221 -14.80 -2.18 -12.97
N LYS A 222 -15.84 -2.07 -12.14
CA LYS A 222 -16.18 -0.88 -11.38
C LYS A 222 -16.49 -1.25 -9.93
N PRO A 223 -16.12 -0.41 -8.95
CA PRO A 223 -16.55 -0.61 -7.58
C PRO A 223 -18.07 -0.44 -7.50
N THR A 224 -18.70 -1.21 -6.61
CA THR A 224 -20.13 -1.15 -6.29
C THR A 224 -20.40 -0.56 -4.90
N ALA A 225 -19.34 -0.21 -4.15
CA ALA A 225 -19.43 0.30 -2.79
C ALA A 225 -19.77 1.80 -2.68
N HIS A 226 -19.99 2.53 -3.79
CA HIS A 226 -20.12 3.99 -3.76
C HIS A 226 -21.19 4.47 -2.75
N ASP A 227 -22.41 3.97 -2.85
CA ASP A 227 -23.52 4.44 -2.02
C ASP A 227 -23.35 4.03 -0.54
N ALA A 228 -22.77 2.85 -0.29
CA ALA A 228 -22.44 2.41 1.05
C ALA A 228 -21.32 3.25 1.70
N LEU A 229 -20.32 3.65 0.91
CA LEU A 229 -19.26 4.56 1.36
C LEU A 229 -19.80 5.96 1.61
N ASP A 230 -20.76 6.43 0.81
CA ASP A 230 -21.39 7.74 0.99
C ASP A 230 -22.24 7.78 2.27
N ASP A 231 -23.07 6.76 2.51
CA ASP A 231 -23.82 6.62 3.76
C ASP A 231 -22.88 6.56 4.99
N LEU A 232 -21.84 5.74 4.93
CA LEU A 232 -20.83 5.65 5.98
C LEU A 232 -20.14 6.99 6.22
N LEU A 233 -19.79 7.71 5.15
CA LEU A 233 -19.19 9.04 5.24
C LEU A 233 -20.12 10.03 5.95
N VAL A 234 -21.41 10.05 5.61
CA VAL A 234 -22.40 10.93 6.25
C VAL A 234 -22.51 10.59 7.74
N ARG A 235 -22.65 9.31 8.10
CA ARG A 235 -22.71 8.89 9.51
C ARG A 235 -21.46 9.27 10.29
N ILE A 236 -20.27 9.08 9.71
CA ILE A 236 -19.00 9.52 10.31
C ILE A 236 -19.02 11.03 10.53
N ARG A 237 -19.41 11.83 9.53
CA ARG A 237 -19.46 13.29 9.71
C ARG A 237 -20.41 13.70 10.82
N MET A 238 -21.61 13.12 10.88
CA MET A 238 -22.58 13.44 11.93
C MET A 238 -22.08 13.06 13.33
N LYS A 239 -21.35 11.95 13.46
CA LYS A 239 -20.78 11.49 14.73
C LYS A 239 -19.64 12.36 15.25
N TYR A 240 -18.81 12.89 14.35
CA TYR A 240 -17.61 13.67 14.68
C TYR A 240 -17.77 15.19 14.48
N SER A 241 -19.01 15.66 14.28
CA SER A 241 -19.35 17.09 14.21
C SER A 241 -19.45 17.74 15.57
#